data_AF-A0A0F9PLL3-F1
#
_entry.id   AF-A0A0F9PLL3-F1
#
_cell.length_a   1.000
_cell.length_b   1.000
_cell.length_c   1.000
_cell.angle_alpha   90.00
_cell.angle_beta   90.00
_cell.angle_gamma   90.00
#
_symmetry.space_group_name_H-M   'P 1'
#
loop_
_entity.id
_entity.type
_entity.pdbx_description
1 polymer ?
#
loop_
_entity_poly.entity_id
_entity_poly.type
_entity_poly.pdbx_seq_one_letter_code
_entity_poly.pdbx_strand_id
1 'polypeptide(L)' 'RFFYHKEYKFLGFLHTHPESSSKLSKQDEKFGTLLKNKYGSIIFMIIGKNKYLRCYCFNDYSTELIKGDLEYYQLIQT' A
#
# COMPACT_ATOMS: atom_id res chain seq x y z
N ARG A 1 4.66 -8.10 13.49
CA ARG A 1 5.84 -8.98 13.36
C ARG A 1 6.46 -8.74 11.98
N PHE A 2 7.78 -8.75 11.88
CA PHE A 2 8.47 -8.57 10.61
C PHE A 2 8.41 -9.85 9.78
N PHE A 3 8.20 -9.72 8.47
CA PHE A 3 8.25 -10.83 7.53
C PHE A 3 9.70 -11.28 7.33
N TYR A 4 9.95 -12.57 7.50
CA TYR A 4 11.24 -13.21 7.20
C TYR A 4 10.96 -14.61 6.67
N HIS A 5 11.35 -14.87 5.43
CA HIS A 5 11.14 -16.15 4.77
C HIS A 5 12.34 -16.49 3.89
N LYS A 6 12.65 -17.78 3.73
CA LYS A 6 13.84 -18.24 2.97
C LYS A 6 13.67 -18.08 1.46
N GLU A 7 12.45 -18.28 0.96
CA GLU A 7 12.15 -18.33 -0.47
C GLU A 7 11.33 -17.15 -0.99
N TYR A 8 10.77 -16.34 -0.08
CA TYR A 8 9.87 -15.25 -0.45
C TYR A 8 10.46 -13.91 -0.04
N LYS A 9 10.31 -12.92 -0.93
CA LYS A 9 10.70 -11.54 -0.67
C LYS A 9 9.47 -10.74 -0.23
N PHE A 10 9.66 -9.89 0.77
CA PHE A 10 8.66 -8.87 1.09
C PHE A 10 8.61 -7.84 -0.04
N LEU A 11 7.46 -7.73 -0.70
CA LEU A 11 7.24 -6.76 -1.78
C LEU A 11 6.50 -5.51 -1.33
N GLY A 12 5.73 -5.61 -0.25
CA GLY A 12 4.80 -4.55 0.10
C GLY A 12 3.72 -4.95 1.07
N PHE A 13 2.79 -4.02 1.25
CA PHE A 13 1.70 -4.11 2.19
C PHE A 13 0.38 -3.68 1.54
N LEU A 14 -0.71 -4.33 1.91
CA LEU A 14 -2.07 -4.01 1.48
C LEU A 14 -2.93 -3.84 2.72
N HIS A 15 -3.66 -2.72 2.80
CA HIS A 15 -4.66 -2.52 3.85
C HIS A 15 -5.84 -1.66 3.40
N THR A 16 -6.83 -1.57 4.28
CA THR A 16 -8.07 -0.85 4.05
C THR A 16 -8.15 0.40 4.93
N HIS A 17 -8.74 1.46 4.37
CA HIS A 17 -9.29 2.62 5.06
C HIS A 17 -10.83 2.55 4.97
N PRO A 18 -11.52 1.83 5.88
CA PRO A 18 -12.94 1.50 5.71
C PRO A 18 -13.83 2.74 5.57
N GLU A 19 -13.60 3.75 6.40
CA GLU A 19 -14.41 4.98 6.44
C GLU A 19 -13.74 6.17 5.72
N SER A 20 -12.61 5.94 5.06
CA SER A 20 -11.67 6.98 4.64
C SER A 20 -11.19 6.78 3.21
N SER A 21 -10.58 7.82 2.64
CA SER A 21 -10.00 7.74 1.30
C SER A 21 -8.80 6.79 1.24
N SER A 22 -8.45 6.33 0.04
CA SER A 22 -7.24 5.54 -0.23
C SER A 22 -5.94 6.37 -0.21
N LYS A 23 -5.98 7.61 0.30
CA LYS A 23 -4.78 8.45 0.43
C LYS A 23 -3.94 7.98 1.61
N LEU A 24 -2.62 8.15 1.50
CA LEU A 24 -1.68 7.95 2.62
C LEU A 24 -2.08 8.82 3.82
N SER A 25 -2.13 8.20 4.98
CA SER A 25 -2.15 8.90 6.27
C SER A 25 -0.73 9.09 6.79
N LYS A 26 -0.55 9.98 7.79
CA LYS A 26 0.72 10.13 8.51
C LYS A 26 1.20 8.82 9.16
N GLN A 27 0.27 7.93 9.52
CA GLN A 27 0.61 6.63 10.09
C GLN A 27 1.14 5.68 9.00
N ASP A 28 0.53 5.70 7.82
CA ASP A 28 1.00 4.92 6.66
C ASP A 28 2.38 5.38 6.22
N GLU A 29 2.64 6.69 6.19
CA GLU A 29 3.96 7.22 5.85
C GLU A 29 5.05 6.74 6.81
N LYS A 30 4.78 6.81 8.13
CA LYS A 30 5.71 6.30 9.15
C LYS A 30 5.95 4.81 9.01
N PHE A 31 4.89 4.04 8.82
CA PHE A 31 4.98 2.58 8.72
C PHE A 31 5.64 2.13 7.41
N GLY A 32 5.28 2.75 6.28
CA GLY A 32 5.89 2.54 4.97
C GLY A 32 7.38 2.87 4.99
N THR A 33 7.78 3.98 5.61
CA THR A 33 9.20 4.33 5.79
C THR A 33 9.96 3.28 6.61
N LEU A 34 9.36 2.80 7.70
CA LEU A 34 9.95 1.76 8.54
C LEU A 34 10.13 0.44 7.77
N LEU A 35 9.14 0.04 6.97
CA LEU A 35 9.24 -1.15 6.12
C LEU A 35 10.27 -0.96 5.02
N LYS A 36 10.30 0.21 4.36
CA LYS A 36 11.28 0.55 3.31
C LYS A 36 12.71 0.45 3.83
N ASN A 37 12.98 1.04 5.00
CA ASN A 37 14.31 0.99 5.60
C ASN A 37 14.76 -0.44 5.94
N LYS A 38 13.83 -1.38 6.12
CA LYS A 38 14.14 -2.77 6.44
C LYS A 38 14.22 -3.68 5.22
N TYR A 39 13.37 -3.47 4.22
CA TYR A 39 13.19 -4.39 3.08
C TYR A 39 13.67 -3.81 1.74
N GLY A 40 14.14 -2.57 1.73
CA GLY A 40 14.40 -1.81 0.51
C GLY A 40 13.11 -1.23 -0.07
N SER A 41 13.10 -0.89 -1.35
CA SER A 41 11.90 -0.34 -1.99
C SER A 41 10.69 -1.27 -1.90
N ILE A 42 9.52 -0.74 -1.56
CA ILE A 42 8.28 -1.49 -1.35
C ILE A 42 7.08 -0.82 -2.03
N ILE A 43 6.04 -1.62 -2.26
CA ILE A 43 4.73 -1.17 -2.72
C ILE A 43 3.76 -1.09 -1.54
N PHE A 44 3.00 -0.01 -1.47
CA PHE A 44 1.97 0.21 -0.47
C PHE A 44 0.61 0.37 -1.15
N MET A 45 -0.33 -0.53 -0.88
CA MET A 45 -1.65 -0.52 -1.50
C MET A 45 -2.72 -0.20 -0.46
N ILE A 46 -3.56 0.78 -0.78
CA ILE A 46 -4.61 1.25 0.13
C ILE A 46 -5.96 1.18 -0.57
N ILE A 47 -6.88 0.43 0.01
CA ILE A 47 -8.28 0.38 -0.42
C ILE A 47 -9.10 1.31 0.47
N GLY A 48 -9.59 2.41 -0.09
CA GLY A 48 -10.41 3.40 0.60
C GLY A 48 -11.90 3.26 0.31
N LYS A 49 -12.73 3.42 1.34
CA LYS A 49 -14.21 3.32 1.29
C LYS A 49 -14.74 2.12 0.50
N ASN A 50 -14.00 1.00 0.46
CA ASN A 50 -14.30 -0.18 -0.36
C ASN A 50 -14.64 0.17 -1.82
N LYS A 51 -13.98 1.19 -2.38
CA LYS A 51 -14.23 1.67 -3.74
C LYS A 51 -12.95 1.94 -4.50
N TYR A 52 -12.02 2.67 -3.86
CA TYR A 52 -10.85 3.20 -4.53
C TYR A 52 -9.58 2.50 -4.07
N LEU A 53 -8.78 2.02 -5.00
CA LEU A 53 -7.43 1.52 -4.77
C LEU A 53 -6.42 2.61 -5.16
N ARG A 54 -5.45 2.85 -4.28
CA ARG A 54 -4.22 3.58 -4.62
C ARG A 54 -3.00 2.73 -4.30
N CYS A 55 -2.00 2.82 -5.18
CA CYS A 55 -0.72 2.15 -5.03
C CYS A 55 0.40 3.19 -4.95
N TYR A 56 1.21 3.08 -3.92
CA TYR A 56 2.34 3.95 -3.62
C TYR A 56 3.66 3.15 -3.70
N CYS A 57 4.71 3.77 -4.21
CA CYS A 57 6.08 3.29 -4.10
C CYS A 57 6.75 4.02 -2.96
N PHE A 58 7.29 3.29 -1.99
CA PHE A 58 8.26 3.86 -1.05
C PHE A 58 9.64 3.40 -1.54
N ASN A 59 10.42 4.32 -2.09
CA ASN A 59 11.77 4.04 -2.58
C ASN A 59 12.82 4.81 -1.73
N ASP A 60 14.08 4.75 -2.13
CA ASP A 60 15.17 5.36 -1.36
C ASP A 60 15.18 6.89 -1.40
N TYR A 61 14.51 7.50 -2.39
CA TYR A 61 14.51 8.93 -2.65
C TYR A 61 13.21 9.61 -2.22
N SER A 62 12.07 8.95 -2.43
CA SER A 62 10.75 9.55 -2.36
C SER A 62 9.66 8.51 -2.05
N THR A 63 8.49 9.01 -1.68
CA THR A 63 7.24 8.26 -1.73
C THR A 63 6.41 8.77 -2.89
N GLU A 64 6.04 7.89 -3.81
CA GLU A 64 5.40 8.25 -5.07
C GLU A 64 4.07 7.54 -5.23
N LEU A 65 3.06 8.23 -5.74
CA LEU A 65 1.82 7.60 -6.19
C LEU A 65 2.05 6.96 -7.56
N ILE A 66 2.14 5.63 -7.63
CA ILE A 66 2.31 4.90 -8.90
C ILE A 66 0.97 4.79 -9.63
N LYS A 67 -0.11 4.54 -8.87
CA LYS A 67 -1.44 4.36 -9.45
C LYS A 67 -2.52 4.90 -8.52
N GLY A 68 -3.35 5.80 -9.05
CA GLY A 68 -4.35 6.55 -8.30
C GLY A 68 -5.79 6.23 -8.73
N ASP A 69 -6.73 6.35 -7.78
CA ASP A 69 -8.18 6.43 -8.03
C ASP A 69 -8.75 5.33 -8.95
N LEU A 70 -8.21 4.12 -8.81
CA LEU A 70 -8.76 2.96 -9.49
C LEU A 70 -10.01 2.49 -8.74
N GLU A 71 -11.17 2.52 -9.40
CA GLU A 71 -12.33 1.79 -8.92
C GLU A 71 -12.06 0.28 -9.07
N TYR A 72 -11.92 -0.42 -7.95
CA TYR A 72 -11.56 -1.86 -7.95
C TYR A 72 -12.78 -2.77 -7.77
N TYR A 73 -13.93 -2.20 -7.40
CA TYR A 73 -15.15 -2.96 -7.19
C TYR A 73 -16.16 -2.67 -8.29
N GLN A 74 -16.09 -3.44 -9.38
CA GLN A 74 -17.32 -3.86 -10.03
C GLN A 74 -17.61 -5.26 -9.49
N LEU A 75 -18.60 -5.39 -8.60
CA LEU A 75 -19.18 -6.69 -8.31
C LEU A 75 -19.64 -7.24 -9.67
N ILE A 76 -19.07 -8.34 -10.13
CA ILE A 76 -19.58 -9.03 -11.31
C ILE A 76 -20.97 -9.52 -10.91
N GLN A 77 -22.02 -8.82 -11.36
CA GLN A 77 -23.37 -9.33 -11.27
C GLN A 77 -23.42 -10.61 -12.10
N THR A 78 -23.61 -11.74 -11.43
CA THR A 78 -23.88 -13.04 -12.05
C THR A 78 -25.38 -13.22 -12.16
#